data_AF-A0A958L9S4-F1
#
_entry.id   AF-A0A958L9S4-F1
#
_cell.length_a   1.000
_cell.length_b   1.000
_cell.length_c   1.000
_cell.angle_alpha   90.00
_cell.angle_beta   90.00
_cell.angle_gamma   90.00
#
_symmetry.space_group_name_H-M   'P 1'
#
loop_
_entity.id
_entity.type
_entity.pdbx_description
1 polymer ?
#
loop_
_entity_poly.entity_id
_entity_poly.type
_entity_poly.pdbx_seq_one_letter_code
_entity_poly.pdbx_strand_id
1 'polypeptide(L)'
;EGIPFRGSIDRIDVDEKSNAVILDYKSSSGQTQNYSAWYEKDQLQLMIYSYLVERGLTEVNHLNVVGMGYFVAKNCERNKGLWCNEGDGKLFSINSRSRNSMPKSELVALWDSYKKRVHELVSEIKSGNFRAEPKDKKECIKCSWRKICRASHLN
;
A
#
# COMPACT_ATOMS: atom_id res chain seq x y z
N GLU A 1 12.80 -3.86 -21.19
CA GLU A 1 13.64 -3.26 -20.13
C GLU A 1 12.79 -2.86 -18.92
N GLY A 2 13.27 -3.17 -17.71
CA GLY A 2 12.63 -2.76 -16.45
C GLY A 2 12.87 -1.29 -16.12
N ILE A 3 12.02 -0.68 -15.30
CA ILE A 3 12.23 0.67 -14.76
C ILE A 3 12.77 0.54 -13.33
N PRO A 4 13.87 1.21 -12.96
CA PRO A 4 14.35 1.20 -11.59
C PRO A 4 13.32 1.87 -10.67
N PHE A 5 12.91 1.17 -9.62
CA PHE A 5 12.06 1.70 -8.57
C PHE A 5 12.91 1.97 -7.32
N ARG A 6 12.82 3.17 -6.76
CA ARG A 6 13.53 3.57 -5.54
C ARG A 6 12.53 4.22 -4.58
N GLY A 7 12.77 4.07 -3.29
CA GLY A 7 11.92 4.63 -2.25
C GLY A 7 12.51 4.41 -0.87
N SER A 8 11.76 4.80 0.15
CA SER A 8 12.07 4.56 1.55
C SER A 8 10.88 3.90 2.22
N ILE A 9 11.13 2.89 3.05
CA ILE A 9 10.10 2.28 3.89
C ILE A 9 10.14 2.98 5.24
N ASP A 10 9.00 3.49 5.70
CA ASP A 10 8.89 4.28 6.93
C ASP A 10 9.28 3.48 8.18
N ARG A 11 8.75 2.26 8.33
CA ARG A 11 9.01 1.41 9.48
C ARG A 11 8.78 -0.07 9.19
N ILE A 12 9.67 -0.91 9.70
CA ILE A 12 9.57 -2.37 9.71
C ILE A 12 9.69 -2.83 11.17
N ASP A 13 8.63 -3.42 11.72
CA ASP A 13 8.68 -4.09 13.02
C ASP A 13 8.96 -5.59 12.78
N VAL A 14 9.93 -6.17 13.49
CA VAL A 14 10.38 -7.56 13.29
C VAL A 14 10.33 -8.33 14.61
N ASP A 15 9.86 -9.58 14.59
CA ASP A 15 9.90 -10.48 15.74
C ASP A 15 11.10 -11.44 15.69
N GLU A 16 11.26 -12.25 16.75
CA GLU A 16 12.35 -13.23 16.85
C GLU A 16 12.30 -14.36 15.82
N LYS A 17 11.17 -14.54 15.12
CA LYS A 17 10.99 -15.53 14.04
C LYS A 17 11.21 -14.91 12.65
N SER A 18 11.76 -13.69 12.58
CA SER A 18 11.90 -12.93 11.34
C SER A 18 10.57 -12.63 10.65
N ASN A 19 9.46 -12.65 11.40
CA ASN A 19 8.20 -12.13 10.91
C ASN A 19 8.25 -10.60 10.93
N ALA A 20 7.70 -9.97 9.90
CA ALA A 20 7.73 -8.53 9.74
C ALA A 20 6.34 -7.90 9.57
N VAL A 21 6.17 -6.73 10.15
CA VAL A 21 5.03 -5.83 9.90
C VAL A 21 5.54 -4.54 9.30
N ILE A 22 5.00 -4.17 8.15
CA ILE A 22 5.34 -2.92 7.46
C ILE A 22 4.37 -1.82 7.89
N LEU A 23 4.90 -0.68 8.33
CA LEU A 23 4.08 0.45 8.75
C LEU A 23 4.43 1.70 7.96
N ASP A 24 3.39 2.38 7.48
CA ASP A 24 3.47 3.70 6.86
C ASP A 24 2.90 4.74 7.83
N TYR A 25 3.66 5.80 8.09
CA TYR A 25 3.28 6.83 9.04
C TYR A 25 2.29 7.81 8.40
N LYS A 26 1.17 8.04 9.10
CA LYS A 26 0.19 9.08 8.73
C LYS A 26 -0.02 10.05 9.88
N SER A 27 -0.25 11.32 9.56
CA SER A 27 -0.43 12.36 10.59
C SER A 27 -1.83 12.33 11.21
N SER A 28 -2.81 11.73 10.54
CA SER A 28 -4.18 11.60 11.06
C SER A 28 -4.93 10.40 10.47
N SER A 29 -5.96 9.92 11.17
CA SER A 29 -6.81 8.82 10.72
C SER A 29 -7.64 9.14 9.46
N GLY A 30 -7.73 10.42 9.07
CA GLY A 30 -8.35 10.84 7.81
C GLY A 30 -7.48 10.56 6.57
N GLN A 31 -6.18 10.32 6.76
CA GLN A 31 -5.24 9.97 5.68
C GLN A 31 -5.10 8.46 5.48
N THR A 32 -5.78 7.65 6.29
CA THR A 32 -5.70 6.19 6.25
C THR A 32 -6.94 5.61 5.59
N GLN A 33 -6.77 4.61 4.74
CA GLN A 33 -7.84 3.92 4.05
C GLN A 33 -8.00 2.49 4.61
N ASN A 34 -9.21 1.95 4.56
CA ASN A 34 -9.40 0.51 4.80
C ASN A 34 -8.77 -0.27 3.64
N TYR A 35 -8.26 -1.47 3.93
CA TYR A 35 -7.62 -2.34 2.93
C TYR A 35 -8.48 -2.52 1.66
N SER A 36 -9.79 -2.71 1.82
CA SER A 36 -10.72 -2.89 0.69
C SER A 36 -10.67 -1.76 -0.34
N ALA A 37 -10.34 -0.53 0.08
CA ALA A 37 -10.26 0.63 -0.80
C ALA A 37 -8.88 0.80 -1.46
N TRP A 38 -7.85 0.04 -1.04
CA TRP A 38 -6.49 0.22 -1.53
C TRP A 38 -6.38 -0.12 -3.02
N TYR A 39 -6.96 -1.25 -3.43
CA TYR A 39 -6.89 -1.68 -4.83
C TYR A 39 -7.66 -0.72 -5.74
N GLU A 40 -8.90 -0.39 -5.39
CA GLU A 40 -9.76 0.51 -6.17
C GLU A 40 -9.12 1.89 -6.40
N LYS A 41 -8.42 2.40 -5.38
CA LYS A 41 -7.79 3.72 -5.37
C LYS A 41 -6.31 3.72 -5.78
N ASP A 42 -5.80 2.62 -6.35
CA ASP A 42 -4.38 2.43 -6.68
C ASP A 42 -3.45 2.87 -5.52
N GLN A 43 -3.76 2.49 -4.28
CA GLN A 43 -2.89 2.70 -3.13
C GLN A 43 -1.83 1.59 -3.10
N LEU A 44 -0.73 1.83 -3.81
CA LEU A 44 0.28 0.79 -4.06
C LEU A 44 1.39 0.73 -2.99
N GLN A 45 1.55 1.78 -2.18
CA GLN A 45 2.73 1.99 -1.34
C GLN A 45 3.03 0.81 -0.38
N LEU A 46 2.08 0.44 0.48
CA LEU A 46 2.26 -0.66 1.45
C LEU A 46 2.41 -2.03 0.77
N MET A 47 1.77 -2.23 -0.38
CA MET A 47 1.90 -3.46 -1.18
C MET A 47 3.27 -3.59 -1.83
N ILE A 48 3.81 -2.50 -2.37
CA ILE A 48 5.17 -2.47 -2.91
C ILE A 48 6.18 -2.71 -1.79
N TYR A 49 6.07 -2.01 -0.65
CA TYR A 49 7.01 -2.16 0.45
C TYR A 49 7.03 -3.58 1.01
N SER A 50 5.85 -4.15 1.28
CA SER A 50 5.74 -5.53 1.76
C SER A 50 6.28 -6.54 0.76
N TYR A 51 5.99 -6.38 -0.54
CA TYR A 51 6.55 -7.24 -1.58
C TYR A 51 8.08 -7.18 -1.63
N LEU A 52 8.66 -5.98 -1.57
CA LEU A 52 10.12 -5.82 -1.65
C LEU A 52 10.82 -6.46 -0.45
N VAL A 53 10.30 -6.26 0.76
CA VAL A 53 10.84 -6.88 1.99
C VAL A 53 10.69 -8.40 1.97
N GLU A 54 9.50 -8.90 1.60
CA GLU A 54 9.25 -10.34 1.44
C GLU A 54 10.18 -10.99 0.41
N ARG A 55 10.60 -10.27 -0.63
CA ARG A 55 11.48 -10.83 -1.66
C ARG A 55 12.97 -10.57 -1.41
N GLY A 56 13.33 -9.91 -0.30
CA GLY A 56 14.73 -9.54 -0.01
C GLY A 56 15.30 -8.57 -1.06
N LEU A 57 14.45 -7.70 -1.62
CA LEU A 57 14.81 -6.70 -2.64
C LEU A 57 15.13 -5.33 -2.02
N THR A 58 15.45 -5.32 -0.73
CA THR A 58 15.75 -4.12 0.07
C THR A 58 17.13 -4.25 0.72
N GLU A 59 17.57 -3.21 1.42
CA GLU A 59 18.79 -3.26 2.24
C GLU A 59 18.66 -4.20 3.45
N VAL A 60 17.42 -4.43 3.92
CA VAL A 60 17.15 -5.51 4.87
C VAL A 60 17.04 -6.83 4.11
N ASN A 61 17.60 -7.89 4.71
CA ASN A 61 17.46 -9.26 4.20
C ASN A 61 15.99 -9.67 4.12
N HIS A 62 15.72 -10.78 3.44
CA HIS A 62 14.40 -11.41 3.40
C HIS A 62 13.79 -11.53 4.80
N LEU A 63 12.55 -11.06 4.95
CA LEU A 63 11.72 -11.22 6.14
C LEU A 63 10.36 -11.79 5.75
N ASN A 64 9.75 -12.58 6.65
CA ASN A 64 8.41 -13.10 6.44
C ASN A 64 7.37 -12.03 6.78
N VAL A 65 6.89 -11.29 5.80
CA VAL A 65 5.90 -10.23 5.99
C VAL A 65 4.54 -10.84 6.35
N VAL A 66 4.11 -10.57 7.57
CA VAL A 66 2.85 -11.06 8.15
C VAL A 66 1.83 -9.95 8.40
N GLY A 67 2.14 -8.72 8.00
CA GLY A 67 1.19 -7.62 8.10
C GLY A 67 1.71 -6.35 7.46
N MET A 68 0.78 -5.49 7.09
CA MET A 68 1.09 -4.15 6.64
C MET A 68 -0.04 -3.19 7.02
N GLY A 69 0.28 -1.97 7.41
CA GLY A 69 -0.75 -1.03 7.81
C GLY A 69 -0.25 0.38 8.03
N TYR A 70 -1.17 1.22 8.47
CA TYR A 70 -0.85 2.60 8.82
C TYR A 70 -0.55 2.71 10.32
N PHE A 71 0.43 3.53 10.66
CA PHE A 71 0.61 4.05 12.00
C PHE A 71 0.17 5.52 12.04
N VAL A 72 -0.90 5.82 12.75
CA VAL A 72 -1.35 7.21 12.92
C VAL A 72 -0.59 7.84 14.08
N ALA A 73 0.39 8.70 13.76
CA ALA A 73 1.32 9.25 14.76
C ALA A 73 0.64 10.09 15.84
N LYS A 74 -0.47 10.76 15.50
CA LYS A 74 -1.19 11.65 16.42
C LYS A 74 -1.78 10.92 17.63
N ASN A 75 -2.23 9.68 17.45
CA ASN A 75 -2.95 8.91 18.47
C ASN A 75 -2.37 7.50 18.65
N CYS A 76 -1.23 7.20 18.02
CA CYS A 76 -0.55 5.91 18.05
C CYS A 76 -1.43 4.73 17.59
N GLU A 77 -2.42 4.95 16.71
CA GLU A 77 -3.30 3.90 16.22
C GLU A 77 -2.68 3.06 15.09
N ARG A 78 -2.97 1.76 15.10
CA ARG A 78 -2.55 0.77 14.08
C ARG A 78 -3.72 -0.09 13.55
N ASN A 79 -4.95 0.41 13.62
CA ASN A 79 -6.16 -0.38 13.37
C ASN A 79 -6.51 -0.57 11.87
N LYS A 80 -5.84 0.14 10.95
CA LYS A 80 -6.08 0.07 9.51
C LYS A 80 -4.87 -0.52 8.80
N GLY A 81 -5.08 -1.65 8.16
CA GLY A 81 -4.05 -2.42 7.48
C GLY A 81 -4.63 -3.71 6.94
N LEU A 82 -3.73 -4.60 6.53
CA LEU A 82 -3.98 -5.97 6.13
C LEU A 82 -3.06 -6.89 6.95
N TRP A 83 -3.64 -7.92 7.55
CA TRP A 83 -2.95 -8.81 8.49
C TRP A 83 -2.95 -10.25 8.02
N CYS A 84 -1.84 -10.95 8.16
CA CYS A 84 -1.73 -12.37 7.88
C CYS A 84 -2.17 -13.16 9.10
N ASN A 85 -3.07 -14.14 8.93
CA ASN A 85 -3.57 -14.94 10.04
C ASN A 85 -2.43 -15.66 10.79
N GLU A 86 -1.39 -16.06 10.07
CA GLU A 86 -0.22 -16.78 10.54
C GLU A 86 0.75 -15.93 11.40
N GLY A 87 0.57 -14.61 11.42
CA GLY A 87 1.38 -13.68 12.23
C GLY A 87 0.71 -13.16 13.49
N ASP A 88 -0.48 -13.66 13.83
CA ASP A 88 -1.24 -13.18 15.00
C ASP A 88 -0.47 -13.40 16.32
N GLY A 89 -0.55 -12.41 17.22
CA GLY A 89 -0.02 -12.47 18.58
C GLY A 89 1.03 -11.42 18.89
N LYS A 90 2.28 -11.60 18.42
CA LYS A 90 3.44 -10.80 18.89
C LYS A 90 3.46 -9.37 18.36
N LEU A 91 3.34 -9.18 17.05
CA LEU A 91 3.50 -7.85 16.41
C LEU A 91 2.17 -7.10 16.27
N PHE A 92 1.07 -7.83 16.26
CA PHE A 92 -0.30 -7.34 16.22
C PHE A 92 -1.23 -8.41 16.79
N SER A 93 -2.45 -8.00 17.14
CA SER A 93 -3.51 -8.93 17.51
C SER A 93 -4.69 -8.73 16.57
N ILE A 94 -5.10 -9.79 15.89
CA ILE A 94 -6.30 -9.79 15.06
C ILE A 94 -7.50 -9.88 16.01
N ASN A 95 -8.21 -8.78 16.20
CA ASN A 95 -9.52 -8.84 16.84
C ASN A 95 -10.45 -9.69 15.96
N SER A 96 -11.26 -10.56 16.54
CA SER A 96 -12.21 -11.45 15.83
C SER A 96 -13.23 -10.74 14.92
N ARG A 97 -13.32 -9.40 15.01
CA ARG A 97 -14.15 -8.53 14.15
C ARG A 97 -13.37 -7.86 13.01
N SER A 98 -12.05 -8.07 12.93
CA SER A 98 -11.17 -7.51 11.91
C SER A 98 -11.40 -8.23 10.58
N ARG A 99 -12.17 -7.60 9.68
CA ARG A 99 -12.36 -8.06 8.30
C ARG A 99 -11.13 -7.90 7.40
N ASN A 100 -10.01 -7.44 7.96
CA ASN A 100 -8.80 -7.13 7.20
C ASN A 100 -7.69 -8.15 7.52
N SER A 101 -8.02 -9.43 7.55
CA SER A 101 -7.03 -10.49 7.62
C SER A 101 -7.25 -11.55 6.55
N MET A 102 -6.18 -12.21 6.15
CA MET A 102 -6.21 -13.28 5.17
C MET A 102 -5.08 -14.28 5.42
N PRO A 103 -5.18 -15.51 4.89
CA PRO A 103 -4.07 -16.46 4.85
C PRO A 103 -2.87 -15.91 4.06
N LYS A 104 -1.66 -16.41 4.35
CA LYS A 104 -0.44 -16.01 3.64
C LYS A 104 -0.52 -16.28 2.13
N SER A 105 -1.16 -17.38 1.73
CA SER A 105 -1.35 -17.74 0.33
C SER A 105 -2.15 -16.69 -0.46
N GLU A 106 -3.19 -16.12 0.16
CA GLU A 106 -3.97 -15.03 -0.43
C GLU A 106 -3.17 -13.74 -0.50
N LEU A 107 -2.36 -13.44 0.52
CA LEU A 107 -1.45 -12.30 0.50
C LEU A 107 -0.42 -12.40 -0.63
N VAL A 108 0.11 -13.61 -0.89
CA VAL A 108 1.02 -13.85 -2.03
C VAL A 108 0.33 -13.60 -3.36
N ALA A 109 -0.88 -14.14 -3.56
CA ALA A 109 -1.66 -13.89 -4.77
C ALA A 109 -1.99 -12.41 -4.95
N LEU A 110 -2.24 -11.71 -3.84
CA LEU A 110 -2.49 -10.27 -3.85
C LEU A 110 -1.25 -9.49 -4.32
N TRP A 111 -0.06 -9.82 -3.82
CA TRP A 111 1.18 -9.20 -4.31
C TRP A 111 1.36 -9.37 -5.83
N ASP A 112 1.05 -10.55 -6.37
CA ASP A 112 1.15 -10.79 -7.80
C ASP A 112 0.16 -9.92 -8.60
N SER A 113 -1.06 -9.71 -8.08
CA SER A 113 -2.02 -8.79 -8.71
C SER A 113 -1.55 -7.33 -8.69
N TYR A 114 -0.97 -6.86 -7.58
CA TYR A 114 -0.39 -5.51 -7.49
C TYR A 114 0.83 -5.35 -8.40
N LYS A 115 1.69 -6.38 -8.50
CA LYS A 115 2.82 -6.38 -9.42
C LYS A 115 2.34 -6.23 -10.87
N LYS A 116 1.30 -6.97 -11.26
CA LYS A 116 0.68 -6.84 -12.58
C LYS A 116 0.14 -5.42 -12.80
N ARG A 117 -0.58 -4.86 -11.82
CA ARG A 117 -1.10 -3.49 -11.89
C ARG A 117 0.00 -2.44 -12.06
N VAL A 118 1.13 -2.58 -11.35
CA VAL A 118 2.30 -1.69 -11.52
C VAL A 118 2.87 -1.78 -12.94
N HIS A 119 2.98 -2.99 -13.50
CA HIS A 119 3.45 -3.17 -14.88
C HIS A 119 2.51 -2.54 -15.91
N GLU A 120 1.19 -2.67 -15.72
CA GLU A 120 0.18 -2.02 -16.56
C GLU A 120 0.31 -0.50 -16.50
N LEU A 121 0.34 0.09 -15.31
CA LEU A 121 0.52 1.53 -15.10
C LEU A 121 1.80 2.06 -15.75
N VAL A 122 2.92 1.36 -15.58
CA VAL A 122 4.19 1.72 -16.22
C VAL A 122 4.09 1.67 -17.75
N SER A 123 3.37 0.70 -18.30
CA SER A 123 3.18 0.55 -19.75
C SER A 123 2.29 1.67 -20.29
N GLU A 124 1.21 2.03 -19.58
CA GLU A 124 0.35 3.17 -19.91
C GLU A 124 1.15 4.47 -19.93
N ILE A 125 1.98 4.72 -18.90
CA ILE A 125 2.88 5.89 -18.85
C ILE A 125 3.83 5.91 -20.04
N LYS A 126 4.46 4.78 -20.36
CA LYS A 126 5.38 4.64 -21.51
C LYS A 126 4.70 4.86 -22.86
N SER A 127 3.41 4.51 -22.96
CA SER A 127 2.62 4.73 -24.18
C SER A 127 2.28 6.20 -24.45
N GLY A 128 2.55 7.09 -23.48
CA GLY A 128 2.22 8.51 -23.59
C GLY A 128 0.75 8.83 -23.31
N ASN A 129 0.00 7.90 -22.72
CA ASN A 129 -1.40 8.11 -22.37
C ASN A 129 -1.53 8.93 -21.07
N PHE A 130 -1.51 10.26 -21.19
CA PHE A 130 -1.65 11.21 -20.07
C PHE A 130 -3.02 11.88 -20.01
N ARG A 131 -4.08 11.15 -20.34
CA ARG A 131 -5.46 11.69 -20.30
C ARG A 131 -5.83 12.14 -18.90
N ALA A 132 -6.51 13.29 -18.84
CA ALA A 132 -7.02 13.87 -17.60
C ALA A 132 -8.30 13.17 -17.13
N GLU A 133 -8.16 11.94 -16.64
CA GLU A 133 -9.25 11.06 -16.20
C GLU A 133 -9.10 10.74 -14.70
N PRO A 134 -9.45 11.69 -13.79
CA PRO A 134 -9.31 11.46 -12.36
C PRO A 134 -10.30 10.40 -11.87
N LYS A 135 -9.80 9.43 -11.11
CA LYS A 135 -10.62 8.36 -10.51
C LYS A 135 -11.68 8.90 -9.56
N ASP A 136 -11.34 9.91 -8.76
CA ASP A 136 -12.27 10.63 -7.90
C ASP A 136 -12.27 12.12 -8.27
N LYS A 137 -13.40 12.59 -8.82
CA LYS A 137 -13.60 14.01 -9.18
C LYS A 137 -13.43 14.95 -7.98
N LYS A 138 -13.65 14.48 -6.74
CA LYS A 138 -13.46 15.29 -5.53
C LYS A 138 -12.00 15.66 -5.28
N GLU A 139 -11.05 14.86 -5.76
CA GLU A 139 -9.62 15.18 -5.65
C GLU A 139 -9.24 16.43 -6.45
N CYS A 140 -9.98 16.71 -7.54
CA CYS A 140 -9.74 17.88 -8.37
C CYS A 140 -9.96 19.21 -7.63
N ILE A 141 -10.76 19.22 -6.55
CA ILE A 141 -10.99 20.41 -5.72
C ILE A 141 -9.67 20.92 -5.13
N LYS A 142 -8.79 19.99 -4.70
CA LYS A 142 -7.50 20.27 -4.04
C LYS A 142 -6.31 20.13 -4.99
N CYS A 143 -6.52 19.68 -6.22
CA CYS A 143 -5.44 19.48 -7.19
C CYS A 143 -4.87 20.82 -7.65
N SER A 144 -3.56 21.00 -7.46
CA SER A 144 -2.83 22.22 -7.89
C SER A 144 -2.87 22.42 -9.41
N TRP A 145 -3.03 21.34 -10.17
CA TRP A 145 -3.03 21.35 -11.64
C TRP A 145 -4.41 21.53 -12.26
N ARG A 146 -5.48 21.70 -11.46
CA ARG A 146 -6.87 21.74 -11.96
C ARG A 146 -7.11 22.76 -13.08
N LYS A 147 -6.38 23.88 -13.06
CA LYS A 147 -6.48 24.97 -14.06
C LYS A 147 -5.86 24.61 -15.41
N ILE A 148 -4.98 23.62 -15.46
CA ILE A 148 -4.25 23.18 -16.66
C ILE A 148 -4.73 21.80 -17.14
N CYS A 149 -5.28 21.00 -16.22
CA CYS A 149 -5.74 19.62 -16.43
C CYS A 149 -6.79 19.47 -17.56
N ARG A 150 -7.69 20.46 -17.73
CA ARG A 150 -8.79 20.45 -18.74
C ARG A 150 -9.71 19.24 -18.67
N ALA A 151 -9.77 18.52 -17.54
CA ALA A 151 -10.71 17.43 -17.35
C ALA A 151 -12.15 17.93 -17.58
N SER A 152 -12.98 17.14 -18.23
CA SER A 152 -14.30 17.56 -18.72
C SER A 152 -15.25 18.13 -17.67
N HIS A 153 -15.12 17.71 -16.41
CA HIS A 153 -15.93 18.17 -15.28
C HIS A 153 -15.42 19.46 -14.61
N LEU A 154 -14.28 19.99 -15.07
CA LEU A 154 -13.69 21.25 -14.60
C LEU A 154 -13.90 22.41 -15.58
N ASN A 155 -14.42 22.12 -16.78
CA ASN A 155 -14.71 23.08 -17.83
C ASN A 155 -16.18 23.53 -17.74
#